data_AF-A0A1B6BI51-F1
#
_entry.id   AF-A0A1B6BI51-F1
#
_cell.length_a   1.000
_cell.length_b   1.000
_cell.length_c   1.000
_cell.angle_alpha   90.00
_cell.angle_beta   90.00
_cell.angle_gamma   90.00
#
_symmetry.space_group_name_H-M   'P 1'
#
loop_
_entity.id
_entity.type
_entity.pdbx_description
1 polymer ?
#
loop_
_entity_poly.entity_id
_entity_poly.type
_entity_poly.pdbx_seq_one_letter_code
_entity_poly.pdbx_strand_id
1 'polypeptide(L)'
;MKIAIVGAGTGGSKLIALFHEMDQTEITTVVDRNQQSQGVLLAKRLGIKCVADMSQISTEVDVIIEATGNASVLSELMAQYGGKKRIIQSDVAALLMTVVDQQTETTNRLNYQLEQITETSDKLHKDMDYIVSVTKELLGINQQLINASEESKKFILQTDEMIKAVNKITQQIKILGLNANIEAARAGEHGKGFSVVATEVQKMSDTTSTFAGQIAELLQSLGQENERITKEVFKLNHIASEQEKTTGHMKEIVNILKQI
;
A
#
# COMPACT_ATOMS: atom_id res chain seq x y z
N MET A 1 -37.55 23.80 -22.06
CA MET A 1 -38.46 23.00 -22.90
C MET A 1 -39.63 22.54 -22.07
N LYS A 2 -40.87 22.87 -22.45
CA LYS A 2 -42.08 22.51 -21.71
C LYS A 2 -42.59 21.15 -22.16
N ILE A 3 -42.72 20.23 -21.22
CA ILE A 3 -43.15 18.85 -21.52
C ILE A 3 -44.45 18.49 -20.81
N ALA A 4 -45.17 17.53 -21.39
CA ALA A 4 -46.25 16.83 -20.72
C ALA A 4 -45.98 15.32 -20.75
N ILE A 5 -46.30 14.63 -19.65
CA ILE A 5 -46.10 13.18 -19.54
C ILE A 5 -47.48 12.52 -19.46
N VAL A 6 -47.74 11.59 -20.38
CA VAL A 6 -49.02 10.86 -20.47
C VAL A 6 -48.78 9.41 -20.05
N GLY A 7 -49.38 9.01 -18.94
CA GLY A 7 -49.08 7.77 -18.23
C GLY A 7 -48.13 8.02 -17.07
N ALA A 8 -48.59 7.80 -15.84
CA ALA A 8 -47.86 8.07 -14.61
C ALA A 8 -47.78 6.83 -13.70
N GLY A 9 -47.73 5.63 -14.31
CA GLY A 9 -47.39 4.39 -13.62
C GLY A 9 -45.91 4.34 -13.21
N THR A 10 -45.36 3.14 -13.04
CA THR A 10 -43.94 2.96 -12.65
C THR A 10 -43.01 3.69 -13.60
N GLY A 11 -43.23 3.54 -14.91
CA GLY A 11 -42.39 4.17 -15.91
C GLY A 11 -42.49 5.69 -15.97
N GLY A 12 -43.72 6.20 -16.05
CA GLY A 12 -43.99 7.64 -16.02
C GLY A 12 -43.46 8.33 -14.77
N SER A 13 -43.52 7.68 -13.60
CA SER A 13 -42.94 8.23 -12.37
C SER A 13 -41.42 8.44 -12.42
N LYS A 14 -40.69 7.53 -13.08
CA LYS A 14 -39.23 7.69 -13.31
C LYS A 14 -38.93 8.84 -14.26
N LEU A 15 -39.72 8.98 -15.33
CA LEU A 15 -39.59 10.09 -16.27
C LEU A 15 -39.91 11.44 -15.59
N ILE A 16 -40.92 11.47 -14.72
CA ILE A 16 -41.24 12.66 -13.92
C ILE A 16 -40.06 13.04 -13.02
N ALA A 17 -39.47 12.07 -12.30
CA ALA A 17 -38.31 12.33 -11.46
C ALA A 17 -37.12 12.85 -12.28
N LEU A 18 -36.80 12.18 -13.39
CA LEU A 18 -35.70 12.55 -14.29
C LEU A 18 -35.83 13.99 -14.80
N PHE A 19 -36.95 14.33 -15.44
CA PHE A 19 -37.11 15.63 -16.09
C PHE A 19 -37.37 16.76 -15.10
N HIS A 20 -37.72 16.47 -13.85
CA HIS A 20 -37.85 17.49 -12.81
C HIS A 20 -36.47 17.99 -12.33
N GLU A 21 -35.46 17.14 -12.33
CA GLU A 21 -34.09 17.49 -11.91
C GLU A 21 -33.28 18.22 -13.00
N MET A 22 -33.79 18.26 -14.24
CA MET A 22 -33.11 18.89 -15.36
C MET A 22 -33.46 20.38 -15.48
N ASP A 23 -32.47 21.26 -15.31
CA ASP A 23 -32.62 22.73 -15.36
C ASP A 23 -33.26 23.27 -16.66
N GLN A 24 -33.16 22.52 -17.77
CA GLN A 24 -33.63 22.95 -19.08
C GLN A 24 -35.03 22.42 -19.45
N THR A 25 -35.69 21.68 -18.56
CA THR A 25 -37.03 21.10 -18.80
C THR A 25 -38.03 21.50 -17.72
N GLU A 26 -39.26 21.78 -18.15
CA GLU A 26 -40.36 22.10 -17.26
C GLU A 26 -41.50 21.11 -17.51
N ILE A 27 -41.84 20.31 -16.51
CA ILE A 27 -43.00 19.41 -16.58
C ILE A 27 -44.24 20.23 -16.27
N THR A 28 -45.00 20.59 -17.31
CA THR A 28 -46.17 21.45 -17.16
C THR A 28 -47.44 20.68 -16.78
N THR A 29 -47.56 19.42 -17.21
CA THR A 29 -48.75 18.60 -16.97
C THR A 29 -48.42 17.11 -16.97
N VAL A 30 -48.94 16.38 -15.99
CA VAL A 30 -48.95 14.91 -15.95
C VAL A 30 -50.37 14.41 -16.16
N VAL A 31 -50.56 13.52 -17.12
CA VAL A 31 -51.86 12.96 -17.48
C VAL A 31 -51.91 11.48 -17.08
N ASP A 32 -52.85 11.10 -16.22
CA ASP A 32 -53.10 9.69 -15.90
C ASP A 32 -54.57 9.51 -15.48
N ARG A 33 -55.26 8.49 -16.02
CA ARG A 33 -56.64 8.20 -15.61
C ARG A 33 -56.72 7.82 -14.13
N ASN A 34 -55.69 7.15 -13.62
CA ASN A 34 -55.55 6.83 -12.21
C ASN A 34 -54.88 7.99 -11.47
N GLN A 35 -55.68 8.86 -10.84
CA GLN A 35 -55.20 10.00 -10.06
C GLN A 35 -54.52 9.64 -8.73
N GLN A 36 -54.39 8.34 -8.43
CA GLN A 36 -53.67 7.76 -7.31
C GLN A 36 -52.44 6.95 -7.74
N SER A 37 -52.05 7.00 -9.03
CA SER A 37 -50.83 6.34 -9.49
C SER A 37 -49.58 6.97 -8.88
N GLN A 38 -48.50 6.18 -8.81
CA GLN A 38 -47.22 6.60 -8.20
C GLN A 38 -46.70 7.92 -8.77
N GLY A 39 -46.75 8.08 -10.10
CA GLY A 39 -46.29 9.28 -10.78
C GLY A 39 -47.19 10.49 -10.54
N VAL A 40 -48.51 10.32 -10.44
CA VAL A 40 -49.43 11.44 -10.08
C VAL A 40 -49.17 11.91 -8.66
N LEU A 41 -48.99 10.99 -7.71
CA LEU A 41 -48.68 11.36 -6.32
C LEU A 41 -47.34 12.08 -6.21
N LEU A 42 -46.33 11.62 -6.97
CA LEU A 42 -45.03 12.31 -7.08
C LEU A 42 -45.21 13.72 -7.67
N ALA A 43 -45.87 13.84 -8.82
CA ALA A 43 -46.08 15.10 -9.52
C ALA A 43 -46.81 16.13 -8.65
N LYS A 44 -47.84 15.72 -7.89
CA LYS A 44 -48.53 16.59 -6.92
C LYS A 44 -47.60 17.13 -5.84
N ARG A 45 -46.70 16.30 -5.29
CA ARG A 45 -45.71 16.75 -4.28
C ARG A 45 -44.72 17.77 -4.85
N LEU A 46 -44.40 17.65 -6.14
CA LEU A 46 -43.53 18.56 -6.87
C LEU A 46 -44.26 19.81 -7.40
N GLY A 47 -45.56 19.97 -7.09
CA GLY A 47 -46.36 21.12 -7.55
C GLY A 47 -46.75 21.09 -9.03
N ILE A 48 -46.59 19.94 -9.70
CA ILE A 48 -46.89 19.77 -11.12
C ILE A 48 -48.40 19.53 -11.31
N LYS A 49 -49.02 20.18 -12.30
CA LYS A 49 -50.44 19.99 -12.62
C LYS A 49 -50.71 18.55 -13.05
N CYS A 50 -51.66 17.88 -12.40
CA CYS A 50 -52.11 16.54 -12.78
C CYS A 50 -53.55 16.56 -13.29
N VAL A 51 -53.80 15.87 -14.41
CA VAL A 51 -55.13 15.79 -15.05
C VAL A 51 -55.44 14.35 -15.44
N ALA A 52 -56.72 14.00 -15.54
CA ALA A 52 -57.14 12.65 -15.93
C ALA A 52 -57.33 12.49 -17.44
N ASP A 53 -57.53 13.60 -18.15
CA ASP A 53 -57.86 13.65 -19.57
C ASP A 53 -56.75 14.39 -20.34
N MET A 54 -56.28 13.77 -21.42
CA MET A 54 -55.24 14.32 -22.30
C MET A 54 -55.72 15.56 -23.07
N SER A 55 -57.03 15.80 -23.16
CA SER A 55 -57.59 17.04 -23.71
C SER A 55 -57.19 18.29 -22.92
N GLN A 56 -56.77 18.12 -21.66
CA GLN A 56 -56.39 19.20 -20.75
C GLN A 56 -54.89 19.53 -20.79
N ILE A 57 -54.12 18.92 -21.70
CA ILE A 57 -52.70 19.24 -21.92
C ILE A 57 -52.59 20.69 -22.44
N SER A 58 -51.77 21.51 -21.77
CA SER A 58 -51.58 22.92 -22.12
C SER A 58 -51.15 23.13 -23.57
N THR A 59 -51.53 24.25 -24.16
CA THR A 59 -51.07 24.69 -25.49
C THR A 59 -49.59 25.01 -25.50
N GLU A 60 -49.01 25.40 -24.36
CA GLU A 60 -47.61 25.78 -24.20
C GLU A 60 -46.63 24.59 -24.17
N VAL A 61 -47.12 23.35 -24.30
CA VAL A 61 -46.30 22.14 -24.29
C VAL A 61 -45.60 21.95 -25.64
N ASP A 62 -44.28 21.86 -25.62
CA ASP A 62 -43.43 21.60 -26.78
C ASP A 62 -43.40 20.11 -27.15
N VAL A 63 -43.32 19.25 -26.14
CA VAL A 63 -43.14 17.79 -26.28
C VAL A 63 -44.09 17.02 -25.37
N ILE A 64 -44.80 16.05 -25.93
CA ILE A 64 -45.62 15.09 -25.17
C ILE A 64 -44.86 13.76 -25.11
N ILE A 65 -44.66 13.22 -23.92
CA ILE A 65 -44.05 11.91 -23.70
C ILE A 65 -45.14 10.91 -23.37
N GLU A 66 -45.37 9.96 -24.27
CA GLU A 66 -46.32 8.88 -24.08
C GLU A 66 -45.62 7.72 -23.36
N ALA A 67 -45.99 7.49 -22.10
CA ALA A 67 -45.40 6.49 -21.21
C ALA A 67 -46.44 5.44 -20.74
N THR A 68 -47.59 5.33 -21.41
CA THR A 68 -48.62 4.34 -21.11
C THR A 68 -48.34 2.97 -21.74
N GLY A 69 -47.59 2.94 -22.85
CA GLY A 69 -47.35 1.71 -23.61
C GLY A 69 -48.57 1.23 -24.39
N ASN A 70 -49.60 2.07 -24.53
CA ASN A 70 -50.88 1.70 -25.15
C ASN A 70 -51.03 2.36 -26.53
N ALA A 71 -51.09 1.54 -27.59
CA ALA A 71 -51.23 2.00 -28.97
C ALA A 71 -52.48 2.87 -29.21
N SER A 72 -53.56 2.65 -28.47
CA SER A 72 -54.78 3.47 -28.55
C SER A 72 -54.53 4.89 -28.01
N VAL A 73 -53.76 5.02 -26.92
CA VAL A 73 -53.39 6.33 -26.36
C VAL A 73 -52.48 7.08 -27.33
N LEU A 74 -51.52 6.39 -27.96
CA LEU A 74 -50.68 6.99 -28.99
C LEU A 74 -51.51 7.48 -30.20
N SER A 75 -52.46 6.66 -30.66
CA SER A 75 -53.34 7.02 -31.78
C SER A 75 -54.18 8.25 -31.46
N GLU A 76 -54.70 8.36 -30.25
CA GLU A 76 -55.48 9.51 -29.76
C GLU A 76 -54.62 10.77 -29.67
N LEU A 77 -53.40 10.66 -29.12
CA LEU A 77 -52.44 11.78 -29.07
C LEU A 77 -52.04 12.25 -30.47
N MET A 78 -51.84 11.34 -31.42
CA MET A 78 -51.53 11.68 -32.82
C MET A 78 -52.72 12.35 -33.51
N ALA A 79 -53.95 11.88 -33.28
CA ALA A 79 -55.14 12.50 -33.85
C ALA A 79 -55.37 13.93 -33.32
N GLN A 80 -55.14 14.15 -32.01
CA GLN A 80 -55.42 15.43 -31.36
C GLN A 80 -54.28 16.44 -31.48
N TYR A 81 -53.03 15.99 -31.39
CA TYR A 81 -51.84 16.83 -31.29
C TYR A 81 -50.80 16.60 -32.39
N GLY A 82 -50.99 15.58 -33.25
CA GLY A 82 -50.12 15.30 -34.38
C GLY A 82 -50.02 16.50 -35.33
N GLY A 83 -48.80 16.82 -35.74
CA GLY A 83 -48.49 17.99 -36.58
C GLY A 83 -48.42 19.33 -35.85
N LYS A 84 -48.88 19.43 -34.59
CA LYS A 84 -48.79 20.65 -33.77
C LYS A 84 -47.72 20.59 -32.68
N LYS A 85 -47.46 19.41 -32.14
CA LYS A 85 -46.50 19.16 -31.05
C LYS A 85 -45.63 17.94 -31.39
N ARG A 86 -44.43 17.86 -30.80
CA ARG A 86 -43.60 16.66 -30.90
C ARG A 86 -44.08 15.60 -29.91
N ILE A 87 -44.19 14.35 -30.34
CA ILE A 87 -44.65 13.25 -29.49
C ILE A 87 -43.53 12.20 -29.42
N ILE A 88 -43.08 11.90 -28.20
CA ILE A 88 -42.18 10.79 -27.91
C ILE A 88 -43.06 9.56 -27.62
N GLN A 89 -42.87 8.51 -28.40
CA GLN A 89 -43.63 7.27 -28.31
C GLN A 89 -43.15 6.40 -27.13
N SER A 90 -43.99 5.45 -26.70
CA SER A 90 -43.71 4.60 -25.55
C SER A 90 -42.49 3.70 -25.68
N ASP A 91 -42.09 3.31 -26.89
CA ASP A 91 -40.86 2.55 -27.14
C ASP A 91 -39.61 3.39 -26.84
N VAL A 92 -39.58 4.65 -27.30
CA VAL A 92 -38.52 5.62 -26.99
C VAL A 92 -38.55 5.98 -25.50
N ALA A 93 -39.73 6.17 -24.91
CA ALA A 93 -39.87 6.41 -23.49
C ALA A 93 -39.34 5.21 -22.67
N ALA A 94 -39.61 3.98 -23.10
CA ALA A 94 -39.08 2.77 -22.47
C ALA A 94 -37.56 2.69 -22.55
N LEU A 95 -36.96 3.03 -23.69
CA LEU A 95 -35.50 3.12 -23.82
C LEU A 95 -34.91 4.15 -22.84
N LEU A 96 -35.53 5.33 -22.72
CA LEU A 96 -35.10 6.35 -21.74
C LEU A 96 -35.14 5.81 -20.31
N MET A 97 -36.19 5.07 -19.95
CA MET A 97 -36.31 4.45 -18.62
C MET A 97 -35.21 3.41 -18.37
N THR A 98 -34.90 2.57 -19.35
CA THR A 98 -33.79 1.61 -19.24
C THR A 98 -32.46 2.30 -19.01
N VAL A 99 -32.20 3.41 -19.71
CA VAL A 99 -30.98 4.22 -19.51
C VAL A 99 -30.93 4.80 -18.10
N VAL A 100 -32.03 5.34 -17.58
CA VAL A 100 -32.12 5.88 -16.20
C VAL A 100 -31.88 4.79 -15.15
N ASP A 101 -32.46 3.61 -15.34
CA ASP A 101 -32.27 2.47 -14.43
C ASP A 101 -30.80 2.04 -14.41
N GLN A 102 -30.18 1.91 -15.58
CA GLN A 102 -28.76 1.58 -15.69
C GLN A 102 -27.86 2.66 -15.09
N GLN A 103 -28.21 3.94 -15.24
CA GLN A 103 -27.48 5.06 -14.64
C GLN A 103 -27.59 5.05 -13.11
N THR A 104 -28.78 4.77 -12.57
CA THR A 104 -29.02 4.68 -11.13
C THR A 104 -28.23 3.52 -10.52
N GLU A 105 -28.26 2.35 -11.17
CA GLU A 105 -27.47 1.19 -10.74
C GLU A 105 -25.96 1.50 -10.77
N THR A 106 -25.50 2.14 -11.85
CA THR A 106 -24.09 2.55 -11.98
C THR A 106 -23.69 3.54 -10.87
N THR A 107 -24.55 4.50 -10.53
CA THR A 107 -24.32 5.48 -9.46
C THR A 107 -24.24 4.80 -8.10
N ASN A 108 -25.15 3.88 -7.79
CA ASN A 108 -25.10 3.12 -6.54
C ASN A 108 -23.83 2.28 -6.43
N ARG A 109 -23.41 1.66 -7.54
CA ARG A 109 -22.15 0.90 -7.60
C ARG A 109 -20.93 1.80 -7.39
N LEU A 110 -20.92 3.00 -7.97
CA LEU A 110 -19.85 3.98 -7.77
C LEU A 110 -19.76 4.43 -6.31
N ASN A 111 -20.90 4.73 -5.67
CA ASN A 111 -20.93 5.11 -4.26
C ASN A 111 -20.37 4.01 -3.35
N TYR A 112 -20.74 2.75 -3.60
CA TYR A 112 -20.18 1.61 -2.89
C TYR A 112 -18.66 1.49 -3.08
N GLN A 113 -18.17 1.67 -4.31
CA GLN A 113 -16.73 1.65 -4.60
C GLN A 113 -15.98 2.79 -3.91
N LEU A 114 -16.56 3.99 -3.82
CA LEU A 114 -15.96 5.13 -3.11
C LEU A 114 -15.82 4.87 -1.61
N GLU A 115 -16.82 4.23 -0.99
CA GLU A 115 -16.75 3.84 0.42
C GLU A 115 -15.60 2.83 0.65
N GLN A 116 -15.48 1.82 -0.21
CA GLN A 116 -14.38 0.85 -0.14
C GLN A 116 -12.99 1.50 -0.34
N ILE A 117 -12.88 2.46 -1.26
CA ILE A 117 -11.63 3.21 -1.50
C ILE A 117 -11.26 4.02 -0.25
N THR A 118 -12.23 4.69 0.37
CA THR A 118 -12.01 5.49 1.57
C THR A 118 -11.51 4.63 2.73
N GLU A 119 -12.17 3.49 3.00
CA GLU A 119 -11.76 2.55 4.04
C GLU A 119 -10.35 2.00 3.77
N THR A 120 -10.07 1.61 2.52
CA THR A 120 -8.76 1.09 2.12
C THR A 120 -7.67 2.16 2.25
N SER A 121 -7.98 3.42 1.91
CA SER A 121 -7.08 4.57 2.02
C SER A 121 -6.71 4.87 3.47
N ASP A 122 -7.68 4.81 4.39
CA ASP A 122 -7.42 4.99 5.82
C ASP A 122 -6.58 3.86 6.43
N LYS A 123 -6.82 2.62 6.00
CA LYS A 123 -5.98 1.49 6.40
C LYS A 123 -4.55 1.66 5.87
N LEU A 124 -4.41 2.05 4.60
CA LEU A 124 -3.12 2.30 3.98
C LEU A 124 -2.35 3.41 4.71
N HIS A 125 -3.03 4.48 5.14
CA HIS A 125 -2.41 5.55 5.92
C HIS A 125 -1.79 5.05 7.23
N LYS A 126 -2.53 4.22 7.98
CA LYS A 126 -2.05 3.62 9.23
C LYS A 126 -0.87 2.69 8.99
N ASP A 127 -0.93 1.88 7.94
CA ASP A 127 0.17 0.99 7.55
C ASP A 127 1.42 1.79 7.17
N MET A 128 1.27 2.95 6.50
CA MET A 128 2.39 3.85 6.21
C MET A 128 3.05 4.42 7.47
N ASP A 129 2.25 4.88 8.44
CA ASP A 129 2.79 5.38 9.71
C ASP A 129 3.52 4.30 10.49
N TYR A 130 3.00 3.07 10.47
CA TYR A 130 3.68 1.91 11.02
C TYR A 130 5.01 1.64 10.32
N ILE A 131 5.05 1.66 8.98
CA ILE A 131 6.30 1.51 8.21
C ILE A 131 7.33 2.58 8.59
N VAL A 132 6.93 3.86 8.69
CA VAL A 132 7.84 4.93 9.13
C VAL A 132 8.45 4.63 10.50
N SER A 133 7.65 4.17 11.46
CA SER A 133 8.15 3.81 12.80
C SER A 133 9.16 2.67 12.76
N VAL A 134 8.87 1.59 12.03
CA VAL A 134 9.76 0.43 11.87
C VAL A 134 11.05 0.82 11.17
N THR A 135 11.00 1.65 10.13
CA THR A 135 12.20 2.14 9.44
C THR A 135 13.09 2.95 10.39
N LYS A 136 12.51 3.77 11.27
CA LYS A 136 13.26 4.53 12.27
C LYS A 136 13.94 3.63 13.30
N GLU A 137 13.25 2.59 13.78
CA GLU A 137 13.84 1.60 14.68
C GLU A 137 14.99 0.83 14.01
N LEU A 138 14.81 0.43 12.75
CA LEU A 138 15.84 -0.24 11.95
C LEU A 138 17.10 0.62 11.80
N LEU A 139 16.96 1.92 11.54
CA LEU A 139 18.10 2.85 11.49
C LEU A 139 18.83 2.93 12.83
N GLY A 140 18.08 2.92 13.94
CA GLY A 140 18.66 2.87 15.29
C GLY A 140 19.46 1.59 15.54
N ILE A 141 18.92 0.43 15.15
CA ILE A 141 19.59 -0.88 15.26
C ILE A 141 20.86 -0.89 14.38
N ASN A 142 20.78 -0.40 13.15
CA ASN A 142 21.95 -0.32 12.26
C ASN A 142 23.08 0.50 12.86
N GLN A 143 22.76 1.64 13.49
CA GLN A 143 23.78 2.46 14.15
C GLN A 143 24.44 1.72 15.32
N GLN A 144 23.66 0.99 16.12
CA GLN A 144 24.21 0.15 17.18
C GLN A 144 25.12 -0.95 16.62
N LEU A 145 24.74 -1.54 15.49
CA LEU A 145 25.52 -2.59 14.83
C LEU A 145 26.87 -2.06 14.31
N ILE A 146 26.89 -0.84 13.76
CA ILE A 146 28.14 -0.17 13.34
C ILE A 146 29.06 0.01 14.55
N ASN A 147 28.54 0.59 15.64
CA ASN A 147 29.32 0.83 16.85
C ASN A 147 29.90 -0.48 17.42
N ALA A 148 29.08 -1.54 17.47
CA ALA A 148 29.51 -2.86 17.93
C ALA A 148 30.57 -3.49 17.00
N SER A 149 30.44 -3.29 15.69
CA SER A 149 31.42 -3.76 14.70
C SER A 149 32.76 -3.02 14.81
N GLU A 150 32.73 -1.71 15.06
CA GLU A 150 33.93 -0.92 15.33
C GLU A 150 34.63 -1.36 16.62
N GLU A 151 33.87 -1.61 17.68
CA GLU A 151 34.40 -2.11 18.94
C GLU A 151 35.00 -3.52 18.79
N SER A 152 34.30 -4.42 18.07
CA SER A 152 34.80 -5.75 17.72
C SER A 152 36.12 -5.68 16.96
N LYS A 153 36.22 -4.77 15.98
CA LYS A 153 37.48 -4.52 15.25
C LYS A 153 38.61 -4.10 16.17
N LYS A 154 38.34 -3.24 17.15
CA LYS A 154 39.33 -2.82 18.15
C LYS A 154 39.82 -4.00 18.98
N PHE A 155 38.91 -4.86 19.47
CA PHE A 155 39.30 -6.04 20.24
C PHE A 155 40.12 -7.04 19.42
N ILE A 156 39.77 -7.24 18.15
CA ILE A 156 40.54 -8.09 17.23
C ILE A 156 41.98 -7.57 17.11
N LEU A 157 42.17 -6.28 16.87
CA LEU A 157 43.50 -5.67 16.75
C LEU A 157 44.30 -5.76 18.05
N GLN A 158 43.67 -5.48 19.19
CA GLN A 158 44.35 -5.59 20.49
C GLN A 158 44.76 -7.04 20.79
N THR A 159 43.91 -8.02 20.45
CA THR A 159 44.23 -9.43 20.67
C THR A 159 45.36 -9.89 19.74
N ASP A 160 45.38 -9.42 18.49
CA ASP A 160 46.46 -9.69 17.55
C ASP A 160 47.82 -9.17 18.07
N GLU A 161 47.85 -7.96 18.66
CA GLU A 161 49.05 -7.43 19.32
C GLU A 161 49.50 -8.30 20.50
N MET A 162 48.56 -8.79 21.33
CA MET A 162 48.88 -9.70 22.43
C MET A 162 49.46 -11.03 21.93
N ILE A 163 48.90 -11.60 20.85
CA ILE A 163 49.39 -12.85 20.26
C ILE A 163 50.79 -12.67 19.66
N LYS A 164 51.08 -11.51 19.05
CA LYS A 164 52.44 -11.16 18.60
C LYS A 164 53.42 -11.09 19.78
N ALA A 165 53.01 -10.51 20.91
CA ALA A 165 53.84 -10.47 22.12
C ALA A 165 54.08 -11.88 22.70
N VAL A 166 53.05 -12.72 22.76
CA VAL A 166 53.17 -14.13 23.18
C VAL A 166 54.16 -14.87 22.28
N ASN A 167 54.02 -14.77 20.96
CA ASN A 167 54.96 -15.40 20.01
C ASN A 167 56.40 -14.94 20.23
N LYS A 168 56.63 -13.64 20.48
CA LYS A 168 57.96 -13.10 20.80
C LYS A 168 58.53 -13.71 22.09
N ILE A 169 57.73 -13.82 23.14
CA ILE A 169 58.13 -14.44 24.41
C ILE A 169 58.46 -15.92 24.18
N THR A 170 57.61 -16.64 23.46
CA THR A 170 57.82 -18.05 23.14
C THR A 170 59.11 -18.30 22.36
N GLN A 171 59.45 -17.42 21.40
CA GLN A 171 60.74 -17.48 20.71
C GLN A 171 61.94 -17.27 21.65
N GLN A 172 61.83 -16.33 22.60
CA GLN A 172 62.88 -16.12 23.61
C GLN A 172 63.05 -17.33 24.53
N ILE A 173 61.94 -17.92 24.99
CA ILE A 173 61.97 -19.14 25.82
C ILE A 173 62.59 -20.31 25.04
N LYS A 174 62.28 -20.45 23.74
CA LYS A 174 62.88 -21.47 22.89
C LYS A 174 64.40 -21.34 22.80
N ILE A 175 64.92 -20.11 22.67
CA ILE A 175 66.37 -19.82 22.67
C ILE A 175 66.97 -20.09 24.06
N LEU A 176 66.31 -19.70 25.14
CA LEU A 176 66.74 -20.00 26.51
C LEU A 176 66.83 -21.51 26.76
N GLY A 177 65.82 -22.28 26.34
CA GLY A 177 65.81 -23.74 26.41
C GLY A 177 66.93 -24.37 25.59
N LEU A 178 67.24 -23.81 24.41
CA LEU A 178 68.39 -24.25 23.61
C LEU A 178 69.72 -24.02 24.33
N ASN A 179 69.92 -22.83 24.89
CA ASN A 179 71.13 -22.49 25.64
C ASN A 179 71.28 -23.39 26.89
N ALA A 180 70.19 -23.66 27.59
CA ALA A 180 70.17 -24.58 28.73
C ALA A 180 70.53 -26.02 28.31
N ASN A 181 70.06 -26.49 27.16
CA ASN A 181 70.41 -27.81 26.64
C ASN A 181 71.90 -27.90 26.26
N ILE A 182 72.47 -26.82 25.69
CA ILE A 182 73.91 -26.74 25.39
C ILE A 182 74.74 -26.82 26.68
N GLU A 183 74.37 -26.06 27.71
CA GLU A 183 75.13 -26.04 28.97
C GLU A 183 74.96 -27.37 29.75
N ALA A 184 73.78 -28.00 29.68
CA ALA A 184 73.55 -29.34 30.21
C ALA A 184 74.44 -30.39 29.52
N ALA A 185 74.58 -30.33 28.20
CA ALA A 185 75.50 -31.20 27.47
C ALA A 185 76.96 -30.94 27.86
N ARG A 186 77.33 -29.67 28.09
CA ARG A 186 78.68 -29.27 28.51
C ARG A 186 79.05 -29.77 29.91
N ALA A 187 78.08 -29.87 30.82
CA ALA A 187 78.26 -30.42 32.17
C ALA A 187 78.35 -31.96 32.20
N GLY A 188 78.18 -32.64 31.06
CA GLY A 188 78.31 -34.10 30.94
C GLY A 188 77.32 -34.85 31.82
N GLU A 189 77.81 -35.81 32.62
CA GLU A 189 76.96 -36.63 33.50
C GLU A 189 76.17 -35.82 34.53
N HIS A 190 76.73 -34.69 35.01
CA HIS A 190 76.06 -33.81 35.98
C HIS A 190 74.92 -32.99 35.36
N GLY A 191 74.86 -32.88 34.02
CA GLY A 191 73.86 -32.11 33.29
C GLY A 191 72.63 -32.90 32.84
N LYS A 192 72.61 -34.23 32.99
CA LYS A 192 71.53 -35.09 32.46
C LYS A 192 70.11 -34.65 32.90
N GLY A 193 69.94 -34.30 34.18
CA GLY A 193 68.65 -33.81 34.70
C GLY A 193 68.24 -32.46 34.08
N PHE A 194 69.19 -31.55 33.90
CA PHE A 194 68.94 -30.24 33.28
C PHE A 194 68.59 -30.36 31.79
N SER A 195 69.17 -31.33 31.08
CA SER A 195 68.85 -31.56 29.65
C SER A 195 67.39 -32.02 29.44
N VAL A 196 66.86 -32.85 30.35
CA VAL A 196 65.45 -33.26 30.32
C VAL A 196 64.52 -32.04 30.48
N VAL A 197 64.81 -31.19 31.47
CA VAL A 197 64.04 -29.96 31.70
C VAL A 197 64.13 -29.00 30.51
N ALA A 198 65.33 -28.79 29.97
CA ALA A 198 65.54 -27.91 28.82
C ALA A 198 64.77 -28.37 27.57
N THR A 199 64.73 -29.69 27.34
CA THR A 199 63.96 -30.29 26.24
C THR A 199 62.45 -30.11 26.42
N GLU A 200 61.94 -30.29 27.64
CA GLU A 200 60.51 -30.07 27.92
C GLU A 200 60.13 -28.59 27.76
N VAL A 201 61.00 -27.65 28.17
CA VAL A 201 60.80 -26.20 27.96
C VAL A 201 60.76 -25.84 26.47
N GLN A 202 61.61 -26.45 25.63
CA GLN A 202 61.55 -26.27 24.18
C GLN A 202 60.24 -26.79 23.59
N LYS A 203 59.81 -27.98 23.99
CA LYS A 203 58.56 -28.59 23.54
C LYS A 203 57.33 -27.76 23.95
N MET A 204 57.31 -27.23 25.18
CA MET A 204 56.28 -26.30 25.64
C MET A 204 56.26 -25.02 24.81
N SER A 205 57.44 -24.49 24.45
CA SER A 205 57.55 -23.30 23.60
C SER A 205 56.98 -23.57 22.20
N ASP A 206 57.35 -24.68 21.56
CA ASP A 206 56.83 -25.04 20.23
C ASP A 206 55.31 -25.24 20.23
N THR A 207 54.79 -25.88 21.28
CA THR A 207 53.35 -26.07 21.46
C THR A 207 52.63 -24.72 21.64
N THR A 208 53.20 -23.81 22.44
CA THR A 208 52.65 -22.47 22.65
C THR A 208 52.63 -21.64 21.36
N SER A 209 53.70 -21.72 20.55
CA SER A 209 53.77 -21.02 19.26
C SER A 209 52.72 -21.54 18.27
N THR A 210 52.47 -22.85 18.29
CA THR A 210 51.41 -23.47 17.48
C THR A 210 50.03 -22.94 17.87
N PHE A 211 49.71 -22.88 19.17
CA PHE A 211 48.45 -22.30 19.63
C PHE A 211 48.31 -20.82 19.29
N ALA A 212 49.38 -20.05 19.44
CA ALA A 212 49.38 -18.64 19.06
C ALA A 212 49.10 -18.45 17.56
N GLY A 213 49.62 -19.32 16.69
CA GLY A 213 49.31 -19.34 15.27
C GLY A 213 47.83 -19.64 14.98
N GLN A 214 47.25 -20.64 15.64
CA GLN A 214 45.84 -20.98 15.50
C GLN A 214 44.92 -19.83 15.96
N ILE A 215 45.28 -19.11 17.03
CA ILE A 215 44.53 -17.94 17.48
C ILE A 215 44.62 -16.81 16.44
N ALA A 216 45.78 -16.59 15.81
CA ALA A 216 45.93 -15.59 14.75
C ALA A 216 45.03 -15.87 13.54
N GLU A 217 44.92 -17.14 13.11
CA GLU A 217 44.01 -17.55 12.04
C GLU A 217 42.53 -17.30 12.41
N LEU A 218 42.16 -17.57 13.66
CA LEU A 218 40.82 -17.29 14.16
C LEU A 218 40.51 -15.79 14.17
N LEU A 219 41.47 -14.95 14.59
CA LEU A 219 41.35 -13.49 14.57
C LEU A 219 41.18 -12.95 13.15
N GLN A 220 41.90 -13.50 12.17
CA GLN A 220 41.73 -13.15 10.77
C GLN A 220 40.32 -13.48 10.27
N SER A 221 39.81 -14.66 10.63
CA SER A 221 38.45 -15.09 10.28
C SER A 221 37.39 -14.18 10.92
N LEU A 222 37.57 -13.81 12.18
CA LEU A 222 36.71 -12.83 12.88
C LEU A 222 36.74 -11.46 12.21
N GLY A 223 37.92 -11.01 11.76
CA GLY A 223 38.06 -9.76 11.01
C GLY A 223 37.27 -9.74 9.71
N GLN A 224 37.29 -10.84 8.96
CA GLN A 224 36.52 -10.99 7.72
C GLN A 224 35.01 -10.99 7.98
N GLU A 225 34.55 -11.71 9.00
CA GLU A 225 33.12 -11.73 9.36
C GLU A 225 32.65 -10.34 9.83
N ASN A 226 33.50 -9.61 10.55
CA ASN A 226 33.19 -8.24 10.96
C ASN A 226 33.09 -7.27 9.77
N GLU A 227 33.94 -7.43 8.75
CA GLU A 227 33.83 -6.67 7.50
C GLU A 227 32.54 -7.01 6.74
N ARG A 228 32.15 -8.29 6.74
CA ARG A 228 30.89 -8.74 6.14
C ARG A 228 29.68 -8.10 6.85
N ILE A 229 29.67 -8.07 8.18
CA ILE A 229 28.65 -7.39 8.97
C ILE A 229 28.55 -5.91 8.56
N THR A 230 29.69 -5.22 8.46
CA THR A 230 29.72 -3.80 8.04
C THR A 230 29.07 -3.60 6.66
N LYS A 231 29.36 -4.49 5.69
CA LYS A 231 28.76 -4.43 4.35
C LYS A 231 27.25 -4.65 4.38
N GLU A 232 26.75 -5.58 5.18
CA GLU A 232 25.31 -5.82 5.32
C GLU A 232 24.60 -4.61 5.94
N VAL A 233 25.21 -3.92 6.91
CA VAL A 233 24.64 -2.67 7.46
C VAL A 233 24.51 -1.59 6.39
N PHE A 234 25.51 -1.42 5.51
CA PHE A 234 25.40 -0.45 4.42
C PHE A 234 24.22 -0.77 3.48
N LYS A 235 23.97 -2.05 3.18
CA LYS A 235 22.80 -2.46 2.40
C LYS A 235 21.49 -2.14 3.13
N LEU A 236 21.42 -2.40 4.44
CA LEU A 236 20.24 -2.11 5.25
C LEU A 236 19.94 -0.60 5.30
N ASN A 237 20.96 0.25 5.40
CA ASN A 237 20.78 1.71 5.33
C ASN A 237 20.24 2.16 3.97
N HIS A 238 20.71 1.56 2.87
CA HIS A 238 20.17 1.84 1.54
C HIS A 238 18.70 1.44 1.43
N ILE A 239 18.34 0.24 1.91
CA ILE A 239 16.94 -0.24 1.94
C ILE A 239 16.07 0.70 2.77
N ALA A 240 16.54 1.12 3.94
CA ALA A 240 15.81 2.05 4.80
C ALA A 240 15.51 3.38 4.08
N SER A 241 16.48 3.92 3.35
CA SER A 241 16.32 5.15 2.56
C SER A 241 15.31 4.99 1.42
N GLU A 242 15.34 3.88 0.69
CA GLU A 242 14.36 3.60 -0.38
C GLU A 242 12.95 3.42 0.20
N GLN A 243 12.84 2.80 1.38
CA GLN A 243 11.58 2.60 2.07
C GLN A 243 10.97 3.93 2.55
N GLU A 244 11.78 4.86 3.03
CA GLU A 244 11.34 6.22 3.40
C GLU A 244 10.76 6.95 2.18
N LYS A 245 11.46 6.93 1.04
CA LYS A 245 11.00 7.55 -0.21
C LYS A 245 9.69 6.94 -0.71
N THR A 246 9.61 5.61 -0.70
CA THR A 246 8.42 4.86 -1.15
C THR A 246 7.21 5.16 -0.26
N THR A 247 7.43 5.25 1.05
CA THR A 247 6.39 5.63 2.02
C THR A 247 5.94 7.08 1.83
N GLY A 248 6.85 7.99 1.50
CA GLY A 248 6.54 9.37 1.13
C GLY A 248 5.60 9.46 -0.07
N HIS A 249 5.93 8.79 -1.18
CA HIS A 249 5.06 8.76 -2.36
C HIS A 249 3.67 8.16 -2.06
N MET A 250 3.60 7.10 -1.23
CA MET A 250 2.32 6.51 -0.86
C MET A 250 1.45 7.43 0.00
N LYS A 251 2.06 8.22 0.89
CA LYS A 251 1.33 9.26 1.64
C LYS A 251 0.72 10.32 0.72
N GLU A 252 1.42 10.71 -0.34
CA GLU A 252 0.87 11.64 -1.35
C GLU A 252 -0.33 11.03 -2.08
N ILE A 253 -0.25 9.77 -2.50
CA ILE A 253 -1.37 9.07 -3.15
C ILE A 253 -2.60 9.00 -2.24
N VAL A 254 -2.40 8.63 -0.97
CA VAL A 254 -3.49 8.58 0.04
C VAL A 254 -4.14 9.95 0.20
N ASN A 255 -3.36 11.03 0.23
CA ASN A 255 -3.89 12.39 0.32
C ASN A 255 -4.72 12.79 -0.90
N ILE A 256 -4.32 12.39 -2.11
CA ILE A 256 -5.11 12.60 -3.34
C ILE A 256 -6.44 11.83 -3.26
N LEU A 257 -6.41 10.57 -2.82
CA LEU A 257 -7.61 9.75 -2.69
C LEU A 257 -8.61 10.33 -1.68
N LYS A 258 -8.13 11.02 -0.64
CA LYS A 258 -8.99 11.70 0.36
C LYS A 258 -9.65 12.98 -0.14
N GLN A 259 -9.23 13.50 -1.30
CA GLN A 259 -9.82 14.70 -1.91
C GLN A 259 -10.93 14.39 -2.94
N ILE A 260 -11.12 13.12 -3.29
CA ILE A 260 -12.17 12.60 -4.18
C ILE A 260 -13.42 12.30 -3.35
#